data_AF-A0AAV8YPP6-F1
#
_entry.id   AF-A0AAV8YPP6-F1
#
_cell.length_a   1.000
_cell.length_b   1.000
_cell.length_c   1.000
_cell.angle_alpha   90.00
_cell.angle_beta   90.00
_cell.angle_gamma   90.00
#
_symmetry.space_group_name_H-M   'P 1'
#
loop_
_entity.id
_entity.type
_entity.pdbx_description
1 polymer ?
#
loop_
_entity_poly.entity_id
_entity_poly.type
_entity_poly.pdbx_seq_one_letter_code
_entity_poly.pdbx_strand_id
1 'polypeptide(L)'
;MADIKLVYFVSVVFFCFVIFIGQSTSSDYPELQDDWSYCFEFTWFGPDYDNVTRYNGTCADYLDDTRADGIPCAAPIVISYDGTPPDIDWLWQHNRSSILCKRSRNQVCVRYTYYFNGAVNNATYMCARVQSLNSNSAITSGCYKQSSGAYETEVCVCKSTPGIYKPCNDASTCKLSSILFFLCFIYFIYNNFT
;
A
#
# COMPACT_ATOMS: atom_id res chain seq x y z
N MET A 1 49.04 12.80 68.84
CA MET A 1 49.80 13.81 68.08
C MET A 1 49.61 13.46 66.61
N ALA A 2 49.05 14.39 65.85
CA ALA A 2 48.68 14.25 64.45
C ALA A 2 49.93 14.05 63.55
N ASP A 3 49.81 13.39 62.40
CA ASP A 3 49.59 14.13 61.14
C ASP A 3 49.37 13.23 59.92
N ILE A 4 48.55 13.76 59.02
CA ILE A 4 48.16 13.26 57.70
C ILE A 4 49.23 13.64 56.67
N LYS A 5 49.49 12.80 55.66
CA LYS A 5 49.73 13.31 54.28
C LYS A 5 49.47 12.26 53.19
N LEU A 6 48.55 12.68 52.33
CA LEU A 6 48.04 12.14 51.08
C LEU A 6 49.15 12.06 50.01
N VAL A 7 49.30 10.92 49.33
CA VAL A 7 49.96 10.86 48.01
C VAL A 7 49.05 10.11 47.05
N TYR A 8 48.71 10.82 45.99
CA TYR A 8 47.88 10.41 44.87
C TYR A 8 48.50 9.23 44.12
N PHE A 9 47.73 8.17 43.88
CA PHE A 9 47.99 7.27 42.75
C PHE A 9 46.70 7.15 41.93
N VAL A 10 46.72 7.84 40.80
CA VAL A 10 45.74 7.76 39.73
C VAL A 10 45.77 6.33 39.20
N SER A 11 44.81 5.49 39.59
CA SER A 11 44.51 4.26 38.85
C SER A 11 43.38 4.56 37.89
N VAL A 12 43.77 4.60 36.62
CA VAL A 12 42.95 4.82 35.43
C VAL A 12 41.83 3.78 35.40
N VAL A 13 40.63 4.17 35.84
CA VAL A 13 39.42 3.41 35.56
C VAL A 13 39.10 3.65 34.09
N PHE A 14 39.50 2.70 33.24
CA PHE A 14 39.14 2.62 31.85
C PHE A 14 37.65 2.24 31.77
N PHE A 15 36.77 3.21 32.06
CA PHE A 15 35.35 3.10 31.73
C PHE A 15 35.28 3.11 30.20
N CYS A 16 35.13 1.93 29.60
CA CYS A 16 34.65 1.78 28.25
C CYS A 16 33.25 2.42 28.19
N PHE A 17 33.21 3.71 27.92
CA PHE A 17 32.05 4.36 27.34
C PHE A 17 31.85 3.70 25.98
N VAL A 18 31.02 2.66 25.94
CA VAL A 18 30.35 2.26 24.70
C VAL A 18 29.42 3.43 24.40
N ILE A 19 29.95 4.39 23.63
CA ILE A 19 29.13 5.40 23.00
C ILE A 19 28.28 4.62 22.01
N PHE A 20 27.05 4.28 22.40
CA PHE A 20 25.99 4.00 21.46
C PHE A 20 25.78 5.30 20.70
N ILE A 21 26.49 5.45 19.58
CA ILE A 21 26.11 6.40 18.54
C ILE A 21 24.83 5.78 17.96
N GLY A 22 23.69 6.13 18.55
CA GLY A 22 22.41 5.90 17.91
C GLY A 22 22.44 6.69 16.60
N GLN A 23 22.70 6.02 15.49
CA GLN A 23 22.49 6.62 14.18
C GLN A 23 20.99 6.84 14.05
N SER A 24 20.54 8.09 14.23
CA SER A 24 19.22 8.51 13.81
C SER A 24 19.20 8.46 12.29
N THR A 25 18.84 7.33 11.71
CA THR A 25 18.36 7.30 10.33
C THR A 25 17.06 8.07 10.34
N SER A 26 17.07 9.34 9.93
CA SER A 26 15.83 10.05 9.64
C SER A 26 15.17 9.34 8.47
N SER A 27 14.27 8.41 8.77
CA SER A 27 13.33 7.92 7.78
C SER A 27 12.48 9.13 7.37
N ASP A 28 12.45 9.46 6.08
CA ASP A 28 11.56 10.50 5.54
C ASP A 28 10.07 10.16 5.75
N TYR A 29 9.77 8.92 6.17
CA TYR A 29 8.43 8.41 6.40
C TYR A 29 8.10 8.29 7.90
N PRO A 30 6.85 8.59 8.30
CA PRO A 30 6.42 8.49 9.68
C PRO A 30 6.45 7.05 10.17
N GLU A 31 6.74 6.88 11.47
CA GLU A 31 6.69 5.58 12.13
C GLU A 31 5.25 5.04 12.17
N LEU A 32 5.08 3.76 11.84
CA LEU A 32 3.79 3.10 11.85
C LEU A 32 3.35 2.80 13.28
N GLN A 33 2.09 3.09 13.57
CA GLN A 33 1.42 2.82 14.85
C GLN A 33 0.37 1.69 14.72
N ASP A 34 0.27 0.86 15.76
CA ASP A 34 -0.68 -0.27 15.83
C ASP A 34 -2.14 0.13 16.06
N ASP A 35 -2.40 1.34 16.56
CA ASP A 35 -3.76 1.84 16.78
C ASP A 35 -4.35 2.50 15.51
N TRP A 36 -3.54 2.66 14.45
CA TRP A 36 -3.97 3.25 13.18
C TRP A 36 -4.45 2.20 12.18
N SER A 37 -5.25 2.64 11.21
CA SER A 37 -5.62 1.82 10.05
C SER A 37 -4.92 2.37 8.82
N TYR A 38 -4.47 1.47 7.94
CA TYR A 38 -3.75 1.86 6.73
C TYR A 38 -4.39 1.33 5.45
N CYS A 39 -4.13 2.03 4.36
CA CYS A 39 -4.32 1.54 3.00
C CYS A 39 -3.00 1.61 2.24
N PHE A 40 -2.84 0.80 1.20
CA PHE A 40 -1.81 1.07 0.23
C PHE A 40 -2.08 2.42 -0.43
N GLU A 41 -1.02 3.22 -0.57
CA GLU A 41 -0.98 4.51 -1.23
C GLU A 41 0.25 4.60 -2.12
N PHE A 42 0.03 4.47 -3.44
CA PHE A 42 1.03 4.59 -4.49
C PHE A 42 0.34 4.49 -5.86
N THR A 43 1.04 4.85 -6.94
CA THR A 43 0.57 4.66 -8.32
C THR A 43 1.53 3.77 -9.09
N TRP A 44 1.04 2.62 -9.57
CA TRP A 44 1.75 1.84 -10.56
C TRP A 44 1.50 2.43 -11.95
N PHE A 45 2.59 2.74 -12.64
CA PHE A 45 2.54 3.57 -13.84
C PHE A 45 2.06 2.86 -15.10
N GLY A 46 2.07 1.52 -15.08
CA GLY A 46 1.58 0.70 -16.18
C GLY A 46 2.69 -0.01 -16.95
N PRO A 47 2.29 -0.74 -18.01
CA PRO A 47 3.20 -1.57 -18.79
C PRO A 47 4.16 -0.80 -19.69
N ASP A 48 3.85 0.46 -20.04
CA ASP A 48 4.70 1.30 -20.89
C ASP A 48 5.97 1.80 -20.19
N TYR A 49 6.11 1.49 -18.90
CA TYR A 49 7.24 1.93 -18.08
C TYR A 49 7.87 0.73 -17.39
N ASP A 50 9.16 0.57 -17.62
CA ASP A 50 9.93 -0.57 -17.16
C ASP A 50 11.40 -0.19 -16.87
N ASN A 51 12.26 -1.20 -16.79
CA ASN A 51 13.68 -1.01 -16.58
C ASN A 51 14.39 -0.19 -17.68
N VAL A 52 13.86 -0.19 -18.91
CA VAL A 52 14.35 0.55 -20.08
C VAL A 52 13.67 1.91 -20.19
N THR A 53 12.36 1.94 -19.97
CA THR A 53 11.47 3.10 -20.13
C THR A 53 11.10 3.66 -18.76
N ARG A 54 12.03 4.37 -18.13
CA ARG A 54 11.81 4.94 -16.80
C ARG A 54 11.10 6.28 -16.86
N TYR A 55 10.33 6.56 -15.82
CA TYR A 55 9.75 7.86 -15.55
C TYR A 55 10.45 8.48 -14.33
N ASN A 56 10.82 9.77 -14.44
CA ASN A 56 11.52 10.50 -13.38
C ASN A 56 10.74 11.74 -12.89
N GLY A 57 9.45 11.83 -13.25
CA GLY A 57 8.58 12.91 -12.81
C GLY A 57 7.84 12.56 -11.53
N THR A 58 7.09 13.53 -11.04
CA THR A 58 6.17 13.42 -9.91
C THR A 58 4.75 13.09 -10.39
N CYS A 59 3.84 12.89 -9.45
CA CYS A 59 2.41 12.83 -9.78
C CYS A 59 1.88 14.15 -10.34
N ALA A 60 2.47 15.30 -9.99
CA ALA A 60 2.05 16.59 -10.55
C ALA A 60 2.41 16.65 -12.05
N ASP A 61 3.66 16.30 -12.38
CA ASP A 61 4.13 16.24 -13.77
C ASP A 61 3.30 15.25 -14.60
N TYR A 62 2.88 14.13 -13.99
CA TYR A 62 2.04 13.13 -14.65
C TYR A 62 0.65 13.66 -15.01
N LEU A 63 0.05 14.46 -14.14
CA LEU A 63 -1.27 15.06 -14.36
C LEU A 63 -1.23 16.17 -15.42
N ASP A 64 -0.09 16.83 -15.58
CA ASP A 64 0.09 17.94 -16.51
C ASP A 64 0.46 17.49 -17.94
N ASP A 65 1.24 16.41 -18.10
CA ASP A 65 1.93 16.14 -19.37
C ASP A 65 1.29 15.08 -20.30
N THR A 66 0.67 13.98 -19.82
CA THR A 66 0.50 12.80 -20.71
C THR A 66 -0.69 11.83 -20.50
N ARG A 67 -1.61 11.98 -19.53
CA ARG A 67 -2.77 11.06 -19.40
C ARG A 67 -4.11 11.72 -19.08
N ALA A 68 -5.18 10.96 -19.32
CA ALA A 68 -6.56 11.42 -19.33
C ALA A 68 -6.96 12.13 -18.03
N ASP A 69 -7.58 13.30 -18.20
CA ASP A 69 -8.19 14.09 -17.13
C ASP A 69 -9.06 13.20 -16.21
N GLY A 70 -8.92 13.37 -14.90
CA GLY A 70 -9.65 12.61 -13.89
C GLY A 70 -9.07 11.24 -13.48
N ILE A 71 -7.88 10.83 -13.97
CA ILE A 71 -7.18 9.64 -13.44
C ILE A 71 -6.36 10.03 -12.19
N PRO A 72 -6.59 9.42 -11.02
CA PRO A 72 -5.85 9.76 -9.80
C PRO A 72 -4.40 9.29 -9.84
N CYS A 73 -3.52 10.05 -9.18
CA CYS A 73 -2.12 9.68 -8.91
C CYS A 73 -1.80 9.88 -7.43
N ALA A 74 -1.15 8.89 -6.82
CA ALA A 74 -0.66 8.93 -5.44
C ALA A 74 0.84 8.60 -5.43
N ALA A 75 1.63 9.41 -4.73
CA ALA A 75 3.05 9.12 -4.54
C ALA A 75 3.24 7.99 -3.51
N PRO A 76 4.28 7.17 -3.64
CA PRO A 76 5.29 7.18 -4.70
C PRO A 76 4.76 6.55 -6.01
N ILE A 77 5.43 6.85 -7.12
CA ILE A 77 5.22 6.13 -8.38
C ILE A 77 6.03 4.84 -8.33
N VAL A 78 5.36 3.73 -8.64
CA VAL A 78 5.93 2.38 -8.69
C VAL A 78 6.03 1.95 -10.15
N ILE A 79 7.22 1.48 -10.53
CA ILE A 79 7.51 0.94 -11.85
C ILE A 79 8.01 -0.49 -11.66
N SER A 80 7.33 -1.42 -12.29
CA SER A 80 7.69 -2.83 -12.38
C SER A 80 8.81 -3.04 -13.39
N TYR A 81 9.67 -4.04 -13.17
CA TYR A 81 10.79 -4.30 -14.08
C TYR A 81 10.37 -4.74 -15.48
N ASP A 82 9.23 -5.41 -15.61
CA ASP A 82 8.74 -6.08 -16.83
C ASP A 82 7.39 -5.51 -17.32
N GLY A 83 6.98 -4.35 -16.80
CA GLY A 83 5.70 -3.75 -17.13
C GLY A 83 4.47 -4.52 -16.64
N THR A 84 4.62 -5.53 -15.77
CA THR A 84 3.47 -6.22 -15.13
C THR A 84 3.05 -5.53 -13.84
N PRO A 85 1.83 -5.75 -13.32
CA PRO A 85 1.44 -5.19 -12.02
C PRO A 85 2.45 -5.56 -10.91
N PRO A 86 2.75 -4.64 -9.98
CA PRO A 86 3.82 -4.84 -9.02
C PRO A 86 3.48 -5.95 -8.02
N ASP A 87 4.51 -6.65 -7.54
CA ASP A 87 4.39 -7.60 -6.43
C ASP A 87 4.07 -6.84 -5.13
N ILE A 88 2.79 -6.89 -4.74
CA ILE A 88 2.28 -6.21 -3.54
C ILE A 88 2.87 -6.81 -2.26
N ASP A 89 3.16 -8.12 -2.23
CA ASP A 89 3.74 -8.76 -1.05
C ASP A 89 5.20 -8.34 -0.89
N TRP A 90 5.94 -8.20 -1.99
CA TRP A 90 7.30 -7.66 -1.97
C TRP A 90 7.31 -6.20 -1.50
N LEU A 91 6.43 -5.36 -2.06
CA LEU A 91 6.27 -3.96 -1.67
C LEU A 91 5.93 -3.83 -0.17
N TRP A 92 5.03 -4.69 0.31
CA TRP A 92 4.67 -4.76 1.72
C TRP A 92 5.85 -5.11 2.63
N GLN A 93 6.73 -6.01 2.21
CA GLN A 93 7.86 -6.45 3.02
C GLN A 93 9.04 -5.46 3.01
N HIS A 94 9.26 -4.76 1.89
CA HIS A 94 10.48 -3.98 1.67
C HIS A 94 10.26 -2.46 1.66
N ASN A 95 9.05 -2.00 1.34
CA ASN A 95 8.74 -0.57 1.13
C ASN A 95 7.55 -0.09 1.95
N ARG A 96 7.17 -0.85 2.97
CA ARG A 96 5.96 -0.64 3.75
C ARG A 96 5.71 0.80 4.17
N SER A 97 6.66 1.44 4.83
CA SER A 97 6.46 2.78 5.38
C SER A 97 6.31 3.85 4.30
N SER A 98 6.79 3.58 3.07
CA SER A 98 6.75 4.52 1.96
C SER A 98 5.53 4.35 1.04
N ILE A 99 4.71 3.32 1.23
CA ILE A 99 3.58 2.98 0.33
C ILE A 99 2.24 2.92 1.07
N LEU A 100 2.17 3.51 2.25
CA LEU A 100 0.98 3.46 3.10
C LEU A 100 0.48 4.86 3.43
N CYS A 101 -0.83 5.03 3.40
CA CYS A 101 -1.52 6.17 3.99
C CYS A 101 -2.19 5.77 5.30
N LYS A 102 -2.17 6.67 6.28
CA LYS A 102 -3.03 6.57 7.46
C LYS A 102 -4.47 6.88 7.06
N ARG A 103 -5.35 5.90 7.18
CA ARG A 103 -6.78 6.04 6.88
C ARG A 103 -7.50 6.83 7.97
N SER A 104 -8.11 7.95 7.59
CA SER A 104 -9.03 8.70 8.47
C SER A 104 -10.36 7.97 8.67
N ARG A 105 -11.12 8.33 9.72
CA ARG A 105 -12.39 7.66 10.08
C ARG A 105 -13.40 7.59 8.93
N ASN A 106 -13.45 8.61 8.07
CA ASN A 106 -14.37 8.72 6.95
C ASN A 106 -13.78 8.28 5.60
N GLN A 107 -12.57 7.70 5.59
CA GLN A 107 -11.93 7.16 4.41
C GLN A 107 -12.00 5.64 4.37
N VAL A 108 -11.81 5.11 3.17
CA VAL A 108 -11.75 3.71 2.79
C VAL A 108 -10.51 3.48 1.93
N CYS A 109 -10.07 2.23 1.83
CA CYS A 109 -8.99 1.84 0.96
C CYS A 109 -9.54 1.66 -0.44
N VAL A 110 -8.91 2.33 -1.40
CA VAL A 110 -9.32 2.32 -2.80
C VAL A 110 -8.20 1.78 -3.66
N ARG A 111 -8.58 0.99 -4.65
CA ARG A 111 -7.78 0.69 -5.84
C ARG A 111 -8.55 1.18 -7.05
N TYR A 112 -8.00 2.17 -7.74
CA TYR A 112 -8.47 2.68 -9.02
C TYR A 112 -7.62 2.01 -10.11
N THR A 113 -8.24 1.27 -11.02
CA THR A 113 -7.56 0.60 -12.13
C THR A 113 -8.10 1.15 -13.44
N TYR A 114 -7.21 1.67 -14.27
CA TYR A 114 -7.56 2.20 -15.59
C TYR A 114 -7.14 1.20 -16.66
N TYR A 115 -8.05 0.90 -17.56
CA TYR A 115 -7.87 -0.06 -18.64
C TYR A 115 -8.00 0.65 -19.99
N PHE A 116 -7.22 0.19 -20.95
CA PHE A 116 -7.36 0.55 -22.35
C PHE A 116 -7.36 -0.73 -23.18
N ASN A 117 -8.38 -0.90 -24.02
CA ASN A 117 -8.55 -2.06 -24.89
C ASN A 117 -8.44 -3.42 -24.16
N GLY A 118 -9.02 -3.48 -22.95
CA GLY A 118 -9.04 -4.68 -22.10
C GLY A 118 -7.73 -4.99 -21.34
N ALA A 119 -6.67 -4.22 -21.56
CA ALA A 119 -5.41 -4.33 -20.80
C ALA A 119 -5.34 -3.27 -19.69
N VAL A 120 -4.69 -3.59 -18.58
CA VAL A 120 -4.47 -2.60 -17.51
C VAL A 120 -3.44 -1.59 -18.00
N ASN A 121 -3.82 -0.32 -18.00
CA ASN A 121 -2.97 0.79 -18.39
C ASN A 121 -2.26 1.43 -17.19
N ASN A 122 -2.89 1.49 -16.02
CA ASN A 122 -2.27 1.87 -14.74
C ASN A 122 -3.18 1.49 -13.55
N ALA A 123 -2.63 1.59 -12.33
CA ALA A 123 -3.41 1.43 -11.11
C ALA A 123 -2.92 2.36 -10.00
N THR A 124 -3.86 3.02 -9.32
CA THR A 124 -3.60 3.90 -8.17
C THR A 124 -4.28 3.35 -6.92
N TYR A 125 -3.50 3.21 -5.86
CA TYR A 125 -3.93 2.79 -4.53
C TYR A 125 -3.95 4.03 -3.65
N MET A 126 -5.00 4.21 -2.83
CA MET A 126 -5.11 5.41 -2.00
C MET A 126 -6.13 5.29 -0.85
N CYS A 127 -5.99 6.18 0.12
CA CYS A 127 -7.03 6.49 1.12
C CYS A 127 -8.01 7.51 0.52
N ALA A 128 -9.26 7.12 0.26
CA ALA A 128 -10.23 8.03 -0.35
C ALA A 128 -11.60 7.97 0.34
N ARG A 129 -12.44 8.98 0.07
CA ARG A 129 -13.86 8.95 0.40
C ARG A 129 -14.62 8.56 -0.86
N VAL A 130 -15.50 7.58 -0.75
CA VAL A 130 -16.27 7.10 -1.90
C VAL A 130 -17.75 7.19 -1.57
N GLN A 131 -18.53 7.75 -2.49
CA GLN A 131 -19.97 7.89 -2.35
C GLN A 131 -20.69 7.35 -3.59
N SER A 132 -21.87 6.80 -3.37
CA SER A 132 -22.81 6.46 -4.43
C SER A 132 -23.52 7.73 -4.89
N LEU A 133 -23.53 8.00 -6.19
CA LEU A 133 -24.26 9.13 -6.77
C LEU A 133 -25.78 8.95 -6.68
N ASN A 134 -26.26 7.70 -6.67
CA ASN A 134 -27.70 7.41 -6.68
C ASN A 134 -28.34 7.52 -5.30
N SER A 135 -27.61 7.10 -4.26
CA SER A 135 -28.12 7.04 -2.88
C SER A 135 -27.52 8.10 -1.95
N ASN A 136 -26.55 8.89 -2.43
CA ASN A 136 -25.76 9.83 -1.62
C ASN A 136 -25.15 9.19 -0.35
N SER A 137 -24.95 7.87 -0.38
CA SER A 137 -24.45 7.10 0.76
C SER A 137 -22.97 6.78 0.59
N ALA A 138 -22.24 6.74 1.70
CA ALA A 138 -20.83 6.32 1.70
C ALA A 138 -20.72 4.84 1.27
N ILE A 139 -19.82 4.58 0.32
CA ILE A 139 -19.47 3.22 -0.12
C ILE A 139 -18.31 2.73 0.74
N THR A 140 -18.45 1.53 1.30
CA THR A 140 -17.47 0.97 2.24
C THR A 140 -16.79 -0.31 1.75
N SER A 141 -17.37 -0.97 0.74
CA SER A 141 -16.82 -2.18 0.13
C SER A 141 -17.40 -2.40 -1.26
N GLY A 142 -16.71 -3.19 -2.08
CA GLY A 142 -17.16 -3.62 -3.41
C GLY A 142 -16.32 -3.05 -4.55
N CYS A 143 -16.52 -3.57 -5.76
CA CYS A 143 -15.87 -3.09 -6.98
C CYS A 143 -16.91 -2.58 -7.98
N TYR A 144 -16.61 -1.46 -8.60
CA TYR A 144 -17.51 -0.75 -9.50
C TYR A 144 -16.78 -0.45 -10.80
N LYS A 145 -17.44 -0.72 -11.93
CA LYS A 145 -16.86 -0.52 -13.27
C LYS A 145 -17.65 0.50 -14.06
N GLN A 146 -16.92 1.29 -14.85
CA GLN A 146 -17.47 2.18 -15.85
C GLN A 146 -16.68 2.01 -17.14
N SER A 147 -17.37 1.86 -18.25
CA SER A 147 -16.74 1.74 -19.58
C SER A 147 -17.15 2.91 -20.46
N SER A 148 -16.21 3.43 -21.24
CA SER A 148 -16.42 4.49 -22.22
C SER A 148 -15.58 4.18 -23.47
N GLY A 149 -16.22 3.62 -24.50
CA GLY A 149 -15.53 3.14 -25.69
C GLY A 149 -14.51 2.05 -25.37
N ALA A 150 -13.25 2.26 -25.77
CA ALA A 150 -12.14 1.35 -25.48
C ALA A 150 -11.56 1.48 -24.07
N TYR A 151 -12.03 2.46 -23.29
CA TYR A 151 -11.56 2.71 -21.93
C TYR A 151 -12.49 2.05 -20.92
N GLU A 152 -11.91 1.51 -19.85
CA GLU A 152 -12.65 1.03 -18.69
C GLU A 152 -11.95 1.49 -17.41
N THR A 153 -12.73 1.88 -16.42
CA THR A 153 -12.25 2.20 -15.08
C THR A 153 -12.90 1.23 -14.10
N GLU A 154 -12.10 0.59 -13.26
CA GLU A 154 -12.55 -0.19 -12.10
C GLU A 154 -12.12 0.49 -10.81
N VAL A 155 -13.06 0.69 -9.89
CA VAL A 155 -12.79 1.20 -8.55
C VAL A 155 -13.21 0.14 -7.53
N CYS A 156 -12.23 -0.46 -6.86
CA CYS A 156 -12.46 -1.38 -5.75
C CYS A 156 -12.26 -0.67 -4.43
N VAL A 157 -13.16 -0.94 -3.49
CA VAL A 157 -13.23 -0.28 -2.18
C VAL A 157 -13.25 -1.34 -1.08
N CYS A 158 -12.57 -1.08 0.02
CA CYS A 158 -12.62 -1.92 1.22
C CYS A 158 -12.20 -1.14 2.47
N LYS A 159 -12.33 -1.76 3.66
CA LYS A 159 -11.88 -1.20 4.93
C LYS A 159 -10.90 -2.15 5.62
N SER A 160 -9.63 -1.77 5.67
CA SER A 160 -8.64 -2.46 6.51
C SER A 160 -8.95 -2.28 7.99
N THR A 161 -8.69 -3.33 8.78
CA THR A 161 -8.72 -3.28 10.24
C THR A 161 -7.59 -2.39 10.78
N PRO A 162 -7.73 -1.81 11.99
CA PRO A 162 -6.61 -1.19 12.69
C PRO A 162 -5.47 -2.19 12.92
N GLY A 163 -4.25 -1.68 12.97
CA GLY A 163 -3.03 -2.45 13.16
C GLY A 163 -2.09 -2.40 11.97
N ILE A 164 -0.92 -2.95 12.23
CA ILE A 164 0.20 -3.06 11.31
C ILE A 164 0.03 -4.31 10.41
N TYR A 165 -1.13 -4.44 9.74
CA TYR A 165 -1.47 -5.55 8.83
C TYR A 165 -1.54 -5.14 7.36
N LYS A 166 -1.35 -6.11 6.45
CA LYS A 166 -1.41 -5.87 5.00
C LYS A 166 -2.79 -5.30 4.62
N PRO A 167 -2.86 -4.11 3.98
CA PRO A 167 -4.13 -3.49 3.63
C PRO A 167 -5.00 -4.32 2.70
N CYS A 168 -6.32 -4.15 2.80
CA CYS A 168 -7.29 -4.90 1.98
C CYS A 168 -7.31 -4.50 0.49
N ASN A 169 -6.74 -3.35 0.13
CA ASN A 169 -6.62 -2.94 -1.27
C ASN A 169 -5.41 -3.61 -1.95
N ASP A 170 -5.03 -4.83 -1.56
CA ASP A 170 -3.85 -5.57 -2.06
C ASP A 170 -4.03 -6.25 -3.41
N ALA A 171 -5.14 -5.99 -4.09
CA ALA A 171 -5.39 -6.45 -5.45
C ALA A 171 -5.48 -7.97 -5.68
N SER A 172 -5.77 -8.77 -4.65
CA SER A 172 -6.24 -10.14 -4.89
C SER A 172 -7.66 -10.11 -5.43
N THR A 173 -7.84 -10.09 -6.76
CA THR A 173 -9.13 -10.55 -7.31
C THR A 173 -9.23 -12.04 -7.03
N CYS A 174 -9.74 -12.39 -5.84
CA CYS A 174 -10.22 -13.74 -5.59
C CYS A 174 -11.39 -13.97 -6.55
N LYS A 175 -11.08 -14.42 -7.76
CA LYS A 175 -12.02 -15.23 -8.54
C LYS A 175 -12.19 -16.50 -7.72
N LEU A 176 -13.10 -16.47 -6.76
CA LEU A 176 -13.58 -17.70 -6.13
C LEU A 176 -14.04 -18.58 -7.29
N SER A 177 -13.24 -19.60 -7.59
CA SER A 177 -13.53 -20.51 -8.69
C SER A 177 -14.91 -21.09 -8.43
N SER A 178 -15.86 -20.87 -9.33
CA SER A 178 -17.21 -21.42 -9.21
C SER A 178 -17.19 -22.95 -9.03
N ILE A 179 -16.10 -23.61 -9.44
CA ILE A 179 -15.82 -25.03 -9.23
C ILE A 179 -15.76 -25.39 -7.74
N LEU A 180 -15.16 -24.57 -6.88
CA LEU A 180 -15.06 -24.84 -5.44
C LEU A 180 -16.45 -24.82 -4.76
N PHE A 181 -17.30 -23.87 -5.15
CA PHE A 181 -18.69 -23.84 -4.69
C PHE A 181 -19.50 -25.05 -5.19
N PHE A 182 -19.29 -25.45 -6.45
CA PHE A 182 -19.98 -26.61 -7.02
C PHE A 182 -19.58 -27.92 -6.34
N LEU A 183 -18.29 -28.11 -6.04
CA LEU A 183 -17.79 -29.30 -5.32
C LEU A 183 -18.30 -29.35 -3.86
N CYS A 184 -18.32 -28.23 -3.15
CA CYS A 184 -18.90 -28.16 -1.81
C CYS A 184 -20.40 -28.49 -1.81
N PHE A 185 -21.14 -28.02 -2.82
CA PHE A 185 -22.57 -28.32 -2.96
C PHE A 185 -22.83 -29.81 -3.23
N ILE A 186 -22.05 -30.45 -4.12
CA ILE A 186 -22.15 -31.89 -4.38
C ILE A 186 -21.82 -32.70 -3.12
N TYR A 187 -20.77 -32.33 -2.38
CA TYR A 187 -20.42 -32.99 -1.11
C TYR A 187 -21.53 -32.87 -0.08
N PHE A 188 -22.18 -31.70 0.02
CA PHE A 188 -23.32 -31.51 0.91
C PHE A 188 -24.50 -32.42 0.54
N ILE A 189 -24.82 -32.53 -0.75
CA ILE A 189 -25.89 -33.43 -1.23
C ILE A 189 -25.54 -34.90 -0.93
N TYR A 190 -24.30 -35.33 -1.20
CA TYR A 190 -23.86 -36.70 -0.93
C TYR A 190 -24.06 -37.12 0.53
N ASN A 191 -23.70 -36.25 1.48
CA ASN A 191 -23.83 -36.54 2.92
C ASN A 191 -25.28 -36.49 3.46
N ASN A 192 -26.22 -35.92 2.71
CA ASN A 192 -27.63 -35.87 3.12
C ASN A 192 -28.48 -36.98 2.47
N PHE A 193 -27.97 -37.66 1.44
CA PHE A 193 -28.66 -38.72 0.71
C PHE A 193 -28.07 -40.12 0.93
N THR A 194 -27.03 -40.24 1.75
CA THR A 194 -26.48 -41.51 2.25
C THR A 194 -26.70 -41.58 3.75
#